data_AF-A0A2U1UBL2-F1
#
_entry.id   AF-A0A2U1UBL2-F1
#
_cell.length_a   1.000
_cell.length_b   1.000
_cell.length_c   1.000
_cell.angle_alpha   90.00
_cell.angle_beta   90.00
_cell.angle_gamma   90.00
#
_symmetry.space_group_name_H-M   'P 1'
#
loop_
_entity.id
_entity.type
_entity.pdbx_description
1 polymer ?
#
loop_
_entity_poly.entity_id
_entity_poly.type
_entity_poly.pdbx_seq_one_letter_code
_entity_poly.pdbx_strand_id
1 'polypeptide(L)' 'MKVKPTAGRAVRDPVKGTLLPESGAEVQDSPFWRRRLRDGDVELVTKKTSTKGDD' A
#
# COMPACT_ATOMS: atom_id res chain seq x y z
N MET A 1 -5.49 -7.62 0.34
CA MET A 1 -5.69 -6.24 -0.17
C MET A 1 -4.61 -5.96 -1.20
N LYS A 2 -4.90 -5.20 -2.27
CA LYS A 2 -3.84 -4.82 -3.22
C LYS A 2 -3.30 -3.45 -2.81
N VAL A 3 -1.99 -3.34 -2.63
CA VAL A 3 -1.32 -2.06 -2.32
C VAL A 3 -0.21 -1.81 -3.32
N LYS A 4 0.01 -0.54 -3.66
CA LYS A 4 1.16 -0.09 -4.45
C LYS A 4 1.99 0.86 -3.62
N PRO A 5 3.31 0.90 -3.79
CA PRO A 5 4.12 1.92 -3.17
C PRO A 5 3.78 3.28 -3.80
N THR A 6 3.82 4.33 -3.00
CA THR A 6 3.70 5.70 -3.51
C THR A 6 4.85 5.98 -4.48
N ALA A 7 4.61 6.73 -5.56
CA ALA A 7 5.65 7.06 -6.53
C ALA A 7 6.86 7.72 -5.82
N GLY A 8 8.06 7.19 -6.07
CA GLY A 8 9.29 7.62 -5.39
C GLY A 8 9.53 6.99 -4.02
N ARG A 9 8.64 6.11 -3.53
CA ARG A 9 8.86 5.27 -2.35
C ARG A 9 9.12 3.82 -2.75
N ALA A 10 10.03 3.18 -2.03
CA ALA A 10 10.38 1.78 -2.21
C ALA A 10 9.98 1.01 -0.94
N VAL A 11 8.85 0.29 -1.00
CA VAL A 11 8.35 -0.50 0.14
C VAL A 11 8.60 -1.98 -0.12
N ARG A 12 9.32 -2.62 0.80
CA ARG A 12 9.51 -4.08 0.79
C ARG A 12 8.34 -4.77 1.45
N ASP A 13 7.88 -5.84 0.82
CA ASP A 13 6.95 -6.77 1.41
C ASP A 13 7.66 -7.56 2.52
N PRO A 14 7.17 -7.55 3.77
CA PRO A 14 7.82 -8.24 4.88
C PRO A 14 7.71 -9.78 4.78
N VAL A 15 6.76 -10.29 4.00
CA VAL A 15 6.53 -11.72 3.79
C VAL A 15 7.38 -12.23 2.62
N LYS A 16 7.34 -11.53 1.48
CA LYS A 16 8.09 -11.92 0.28
C LYS A 16 9.55 -11.47 0.31
N GLY A 17 9.88 -10.46 1.13
CA GLY A 17 11.20 -9.84 1.16
C GLY A 17 11.55 -9.02 -0.09
N THR A 18 10.63 -8.90 -1.04
CA THR A 18 10.83 -8.20 -2.32
C THR A 18 10.20 -6.82 -2.31
N LEU A 19 10.70 -5.92 -3.16
CA LEU A 19 10.08 -4.62 -3.36
C LEU A 19 8.72 -4.77 -4.03
N LEU A 20 7.74 -4.00 -3.55
CA LEU A 20 6.46 -3.89 -4.20
C LEU A 20 6.63 -3.30 -5.60
N PRO A 21 5.97 -3.87 -6.62
CA PRO A 21 5.93 -3.28 -7.95
C PRO A 21 5.06 -2.01 -7.95
N GLU A 22 5.35 -1.07 -8.84
CA GLU A 22 4.59 0.18 -9.00
C GLU A 22 3.12 -0.06 -9.38
N SER A 23 2.84 -1.17 -10.08
CA SER A 23 1.47 -1.65 -10.38
C SER A 23 0.69 -2.12 -9.14
N GLY A 24 1.39 -2.27 -8.01
CA GLY A 24 0.90 -2.82 -6.76
C GLY A 24 0.86 -4.33 -6.74
N ALA A 25 1.05 -4.89 -5.55
CA ALA A 25 0.92 -6.33 -5.31
C ALA A 25 -0.24 -6.62 -4.37
N GLU A 26 -0.78 -7.83 -4.52
CA GLU A 26 -1.72 -8.37 -3.57
C GLU A 26 -0.98 -8.84 -2.33
N VAL A 27 -1.33 -8.25 -1.19
CA VAL A 27 -0.74 -8.46 0.11
C VAL A 27 -1.81 -8.85 1.12
N GLN A 28 -1.40 -9.49 2.21
CA GLN A 28 -2.32 -9.78 3.30
C GLN A 28 -2.74 -8.50 4.02
N ASP A 29 -3.97 -8.45 4.51
CA ASP A 29 -4.41 -7.32 5.34
C ASP A 29 -3.81 -7.47 6.75
N SER A 30 -2.59 -6.96 6.90
CA SER A 30 -1.81 -7.03 8.13
C SER A 30 -1.62 -5.63 8.73
N PRO A 31 -1.42 -5.52 10.05
CA PRO A 31 -1.16 -4.22 10.70
C PRO A 31 0.02 -3.46 10.08
N PHE A 32 1.01 -4.16 9.53
CA PHE A 32 2.10 -3.56 8.76
C PHE A 32 1.61 -2.71 7.57
N TRP A 33 0.73 -3.28 6.73
CA TRP A 33 0.19 -2.61 5.54
C TRP A 33 -0.77 -1.49 5.92
N ARG A 34 -1.60 -1.71 6.95
CA ARG A 34 -2.48 -0.67 7.49
C ARG A 34 -1.70 0.55 7.99
N ARG A 35 -0.54 0.33 8.64
CA ARG A 35 0.35 1.42 9.06
C ARG A 35 0.96 2.14 7.86
N ARG A 36 1.48 1.40 6.88
CA ARG A 36 2.04 1.96 5.64
C ARG A 36 1.03 2.81 4.87
N LEU A 37 -0.25 2.43 4.88
CA LEU A 37 -1.34 3.22 4.29
C LEU A 37 -1.58 4.53 5.04
N ARG A 38 -1.48 4.53 6.37
CA ARG A 38 -1.62 5.73 7.20
C ARG A 38 -0.41 6.66 7.10
N ASP A 39 0.80 6.11 7.03
CA ASP A 39 2.04 6.87 6.79
C ASP A 39 2.11 7.45 5.36
N GLY A 40 1.28 6.97 4.43
CA GLY A 40 1.33 7.37 3.02
C GLY A 40 2.50 6.76 2.23
N ASP A 41 3.17 5.75 2.80
CA ASP A 41 4.22 4.99 2.12
C ASP A 41 3.65 4.07 1.02
N VAL A 42 2.41 3.60 1.18
CA VAL A 42 1.69 2.80 0.18
C VAL A 42 0.26 3.30 0.00
N GLU A 43 -0.31 3.02 -1.15
CA GLU A 43 -1.69 3.33 -1.51
C GLU A 43 -2.47 2.05 -1.82
N LEU A 44 -3.75 2.03 -1.47
CA LEU A 44 -4.66 0.94 -1.75
C LEU A 44 -5.04 0.92 -3.23
N VAL A 45 -4.70 -0.16 -3.93
CA VAL A 45 -5.09 -0.42 -5.33
C VAL A 45 -6.39 -1.20 -5.36
N THR A 46 -7.44 -0.62 -4.78
CA THR A 46 -8.81 -1.07 -5.00
C THR A 46 -9.48 -0.05 -5.91
N LYS A 47 -10.31 -0.51 -6.84
CA LYS A 47 -11.02 0.31 -7.83
C LYS A 47 -12.00 1.34 -7.22
N LYS A 48 -12.05 1.45 -5.88
CA LYS A 48 -12.80 2.46 -5.15
C LYS A 48 -11.95 3.73 -5.05
N THR A 49 -12.13 4.57 -6.07
CA THR A 49 -12.23 6.03 -5.97
C THR A 49 -12.02 6.59 -4.56
N SER A 50 -10.97 7.40 -4.45
CA SER A 50 -10.74 8.38 -3.41
C SER A 50 -12.03 9.13 -3.02
N THR A 51 -12.47 8.96 -1.77
CA THR A 51 -13.22 10.01 -1.07
C THR A 51 -12.55 10.23 0.27
N LYS A 52 -11.91 11.39 0.35
CA LYS A 52 -11.32 12.06 1.49
C LYS A 52 -12.36 12.28 2.61
N GLY A 53 -11.91 12.12 3.85
CA GLY A 53 -12.49 12.70 5.07
C GLY A 53 -11.63 12.24 6.26
N ASP A 54 -10.88 13.04 7.01
CA ASP A 54 -10.82 14.51 7.19
C ASP A 54 -12.18 15.19 7.30
N ASP A 55 -12.87 14.92 8.41
CA ASP A 55 -13.43 15.95 9.30
C ASP A 55 -13.29 15.47 10.75
#